data_AF-A0A8T5U6V0-F1
#
_entry.id   AF-A0A8T5U6V0-F1
#
_cell.length_a   1.000
_cell.length_b   1.000
_cell.length_c   1.000
_cell.angle_alpha   90.00
_cell.angle_beta   90.00
_cell.angle_gamma   90.00
#
_symmetry.space_group_name_H-M   'P 1'
#
loop_
_entity.id
_entity.type
_entity.pdbx_description
1 polymer ?
#
loop_
_entity_poly.entity_id
_entity_poly.type
_entity_poly.pdbx_seq_one_letter_code
_entity_poly.pdbx_strand_id
1 'polypeptide(L)'
;MSDKLKEFFKKIHSSKNDIPLYATIIVRPGKKILDFKIKKEAANILRVIAHDEKIVGWFIHSFHIPIKNLGLSPDSKDQEILHNLTNPNKIPNKPTKDFVEDILRKYIDILPEKGRHYFKTQRFKKKKEMQTGVKLKGF
;
A
#
# COMPACT_ATOMS: atom_id res chain seq x y z
N MET A 1 -8.75 12.07 -7.00
CA MET A 1 -8.21 11.68 -5.68
C MET A 1 -8.69 12.71 -4.67
N SER A 2 -9.55 12.31 -3.72
CA SER A 2 -10.21 13.20 -2.76
C SER A 2 -9.18 14.02 -1.96
N ASP A 3 -9.43 15.32 -1.77
CA ASP A 3 -8.50 16.26 -1.10
C ASP A 3 -8.13 15.82 0.32
N LYS A 4 -9.08 15.25 1.07
CA LYS A 4 -8.84 14.69 2.42
C LYS A 4 -7.83 13.55 2.43
N LEU A 5 -7.83 12.71 1.38
CA LEU A 5 -6.89 11.59 1.26
C LEU A 5 -5.49 12.11 0.94
N LYS A 6 -5.37 13.13 0.07
CA LYS A 6 -4.09 13.80 -0.20
C LYS A 6 -3.53 14.46 1.04
N GLU A 7 -4.37 15.14 1.83
CA GLU A 7 -3.95 15.71 3.12
C GLU A 7 -3.46 14.64 4.10
N PHE A 8 -4.14 13.49 4.17
CA PHE A 8 -3.68 12.36 4.99
C PHE A 8 -2.29 11.88 4.55
N PHE A 9 -2.10 11.61 3.25
CA PHE A 9 -0.79 11.23 2.70
C PHE A 9 0.29 12.27 3.00
N LYS A 10 -0.04 13.56 2.90
CA LYS A 10 0.88 14.64 3.22
C LYS A 10 1.22 14.67 4.71
N LYS A 11 0.28 14.39 5.61
CA LYS A 11 0.51 14.36 7.07
C LYS A 11 1.39 13.20 7.50
N ILE A 12 1.20 12.00 6.95
CA ILE A 12 1.98 10.80 7.31
C ILE A 12 3.41 10.81 6.77
N HIS A 13 3.65 11.52 5.66
CA HIS A 13 4.97 11.64 5.01
C HIS A 13 5.63 13.01 5.24
N SER A 14 5.04 13.87 6.08
CA SER A 14 5.59 15.19 6.34
C SER A 14 6.84 15.06 7.22
N SER A 15 7.97 15.54 6.73
CA SER A 15 9.24 15.62 7.47
C SER A 15 9.20 16.50 8.72
N LYS A 16 8.13 17.29 8.93
CA LYS A 16 7.97 18.24 10.05
C LYS A 16 7.23 17.69 11.27
N ASN A 17 6.66 16.48 11.20
CA ASN A 17 5.89 15.92 12.30
C ASN A 17 6.68 14.84 13.05
N ASP A 18 6.49 14.79 14.36
CA ASP A 18 6.95 13.76 15.32
C ASP A 18 6.34 12.35 15.07
N ILE A 19 5.80 12.14 13.87
CA ILE A 19 5.08 10.95 13.47
C ILE A 19 6.10 9.96 12.89
N PRO A 20 6.08 8.68 13.28
CA PRO A 20 6.98 7.68 12.74
C PRO A 20 6.82 7.60 11.22
N LEU A 21 7.94 7.53 10.50
CA LEU A 21 7.91 7.41 9.04
C LEU A 21 7.28 6.07 8.63
N TYR A 22 6.31 6.10 7.72
CA TYR A 22 5.54 4.92 7.32
C TYR A 22 5.91 4.44 5.91
N ALA A 23 6.14 3.14 5.78
CA ALA A 23 6.12 2.44 4.49
C ALA A 23 4.67 2.27 4.02
N THR A 24 4.35 2.84 2.87
CA THR A 24 2.99 2.81 2.29
C THR A 24 2.90 1.72 1.24
N ILE A 25 2.04 0.74 1.44
CA ILE A 25 1.79 -0.35 0.49
C ILE A 25 0.40 -0.16 -0.13
N ILE A 26 0.37 0.17 -1.41
CA ILE A 26 -0.87 0.40 -2.17
C ILE A 26 -1.37 -0.95 -2.72
N VAL A 27 -2.59 -1.31 -2.32
CA VAL A 27 -3.23 -2.55 -2.75
C VAL A 27 -4.04 -2.32 -4.03
N ARG A 28 -4.93 -1.32 -3.99
CA ARG A 28 -5.81 -0.97 -5.10
C ARG A 28 -5.96 0.54 -5.20
N PRO A 29 -5.64 1.15 -6.36
CA PRO A 29 -5.87 2.57 -6.57
C PRO A 29 -7.36 2.82 -6.80
N GLY A 30 -7.97 3.68 -5.98
CA GLY A 30 -9.30 4.24 -6.26
C GLY A 30 -9.19 5.38 -7.25
N LYS A 31 -10.10 5.47 -8.23
CA LYS A 31 -10.11 6.59 -9.21
C LYS A 31 -10.88 7.78 -8.63
N LYS A 32 -12.08 7.51 -8.10
CA LYS A 32 -12.98 8.47 -7.47
C LYS A 32 -13.36 7.96 -6.08
N ILE A 33 -12.48 8.21 -5.12
CA ILE A 33 -12.73 7.90 -3.72
C ILE A 33 -13.77 8.89 -3.18
N LEU A 34 -14.93 8.36 -2.76
CA LEU A 34 -16.02 9.10 -2.14
C LEU A 34 -15.76 9.30 -0.65
N ASP A 35 -15.37 8.23 0.04
CA ASP A 35 -15.08 8.25 1.48
C ASP A 35 -13.94 7.27 1.82
N PHE A 36 -13.32 7.44 2.98
CA PHE A 36 -12.31 6.51 3.47
C PHE A 36 -12.35 6.39 5.00
N LYS A 37 -12.01 5.21 5.49
CA LYS A 37 -11.88 4.88 6.91
C LYS A 37 -10.45 4.43 7.19
N ILE A 38 -9.90 4.93 8.29
CA ILE A 38 -8.61 4.48 8.82
C ILE A 38 -8.89 3.55 9.99
N LYS A 39 -8.39 2.32 9.92
CA LYS A 39 -8.36 1.40 11.06
C LYS A 39 -6.94 1.29 11.57
N LYS A 40 -6.77 1.41 12.89
CA LYS A 40 -5.50 1.17 13.56
C LYS A 40 -5.45 -0.29 13.97
N GLU A 41 -4.44 -0.99 13.47
CA GLU A 41 -4.16 -2.39 13.77
C GLU A 41 -3.03 -2.46 14.81
N ALA A 42 -2.60 -3.69 15.16
CA ALA A 42 -1.48 -3.91 16.05
C ALA A 42 -0.20 -3.18 15.60
N ALA A 43 0.66 -2.85 16.56
CA ALA A 43 1.93 -2.16 16.32
C ALA A 43 1.81 -0.81 15.59
N ASN A 44 0.69 -0.09 15.72
CA ASN A 44 0.45 1.19 15.03
C ASN A 44 0.42 1.09 13.50
N ILE A 45 0.14 -0.09 12.95
CA ILE A 45 -0.10 -0.25 11.52
C ILE A 45 -1.45 0.39 11.17
N LEU A 46 -1.49 1.21 10.12
CA LEU A 46 -2.73 1.84 9.67
C LEU A 46 -3.24 1.15 8.40
N ARG A 47 -4.49 0.73 8.45
CA ARG A 47 -5.22 0.15 7.32
C ARG A 47 -6.19 1.18 6.77
N VAL A 48 -6.00 1.60 5.53
CA VAL A 48 -6.88 2.54 4.84
C VAL A 48 -7.86 1.77 3.97
N ILE A 49 -9.14 1.94 4.27
CA ILE A 49 -10.26 1.35 3.55
C ILE A 49 -10.95 2.50 2.82
N ALA A 50 -11.07 2.42 1.50
CA ALA A 50 -11.73 3.43 0.69
C ALA A 50 -13.04 2.91 0.11
N HIS A 51 -13.95 3.84 -0.16
CA HIS A 51 -15.16 3.62 -0.95
C HIS A 51 -15.02 4.42 -2.25
N ASP A 52 -15.26 3.79 -3.40
CA ASP A 52 -15.13 4.41 -4.72
C ASP A 52 -16.49 4.36 -5.43
N GLU A 53 -16.80 5.37 -6.22
CA GLU A 53 -18.06 5.48 -6.97
C GLU A 53 -18.32 4.26 -7.88
N LYS A 54 -17.27 3.63 -8.42
CA LYS A 54 -17.40 2.49 -9.35
C LYS A 54 -17.35 1.12 -8.69
N ILE A 55 -16.94 1.04 -7.43
CA ILE A 55 -16.79 -0.23 -6.71
C ILE A 55 -17.88 -0.31 -5.67
N VAL A 56 -18.76 -1.30 -5.80
CA VAL A 56 -19.78 -1.55 -4.79
C VAL A 56 -19.10 -1.99 -3.49
N GLY A 57 -19.20 -1.15 -2.46
CA GLY A 57 -18.72 -1.45 -1.12
C GLY A 57 -17.29 -0.99 -0.82
N TRP A 58 -16.90 -1.22 0.43
CA TRP A 58 -15.62 -0.80 0.98
C TRP A 58 -14.50 -1.74 0.53
N PHE A 59 -13.37 -1.18 0.07
CA PHE A 59 -12.20 -1.96 -0.30
C PHE A 59 -10.94 -1.44 0.38
N ILE A 60 -9.95 -2.33 0.53
CA ILE A 60 -8.65 -1.96 1.08
C ILE A 60 -7.88 -1.18 0.01
N HIS A 61 -7.56 0.06 0.32
CA HIS A 61 -6.82 0.96 -0.55
C HIS A 61 -5.31 0.79 -0.33
N SER A 62 -4.87 0.99 0.91
CA SER A 62 -3.45 0.95 1.28
C SER A 62 -3.24 0.52 2.73
N PHE A 63 -2.06 -0.01 2.99
CA PHE A 63 -1.54 -0.25 4.34
C PHE A 63 -0.37 0.68 4.61
N HIS A 64 -0.23 1.13 5.85
CA HIS A 64 0.88 1.97 6.28
C HIS A 64 1.54 1.32 7.48
N ILE A 65 2.79 0.92 7.31
CA ILE A 65 3.56 0.21 8.32
C ILE A 65 4.68 1.12 8.80
N PRO A 66 4.81 1.39 10.12
CA PRO A 66 5.93 2.16 10.63
C PRO A 66 7.28 1.51 10.26
N ILE A 67 8.21 2.29 9.71
CA ILE A 67 9.54 1.78 9.31
C ILE A 67 10.31 1.28 10.54
N LYS A 68 10.13 1.92 11.70
CA LYS A 68 10.67 1.46 12.99
C LYS A 68 10.28 0.02 13.33
N ASN A 69 9.08 -0.42 12.97
CA ASN A 69 8.64 -1.79 13.23
C ASN A 69 9.33 -2.82 12.33
N LEU A 70 9.79 -2.39 11.15
CA LEU A 70 10.57 -3.23 10.25
C LEU A 70 12.01 -3.44 10.74
N GLY A 71 12.38 -2.85 11.89
CA GLY A 71 13.75 -2.88 12.41
C GLY A 71 14.70 -1.96 11.65
N LEU A 72 14.15 -0.98 10.92
CA LEU A 72 14.91 -0.08 10.05
C LEU A 72 14.94 1.34 10.62
N SER A 73 15.96 2.10 10.20
CA SER A 73 16.10 3.51 10.53
C SER A 73 15.07 4.33 9.73
N PRO A 74 14.57 5.47 10.25
CA PRO A 74 13.74 6.39 9.46
C PRO A 74 14.43 6.89 8.18
N ASP A 75 15.76 6.87 8.10
CA ASP A 75 16.51 7.25 6.89
C ASP A 75 16.84 6.07 5.96
N SER A 76 16.33 4.87 6.25
CA SER A 76 16.56 3.69 5.42
C SER A 76 16.05 3.88 3.99
N LYS A 77 16.80 3.30 3.04
CA LYS A 77 16.47 3.42 1.61
C LYS A 77 15.28 2.55 1.24
N ASP A 78 14.57 2.93 0.17
CA ASP A 78 13.40 2.19 -0.33
C ASP A 78 13.73 0.72 -0.64
N GLN A 79 14.95 0.43 -1.09
CA GLN A 79 15.41 -0.94 -1.34
C GLN A 79 15.52 -1.78 -0.06
N GLU A 80 15.99 -1.20 1.05
CA GLU A 80 16.10 -1.90 2.33
C GLU A 80 14.73 -2.19 2.92
N ILE A 81 13.83 -1.20 2.83
CA ILE A 81 12.44 -1.35 3.25
C ILE A 81 11.75 -2.43 2.41
N LEU A 82 11.93 -2.39 1.09
CA LEU A 82 11.40 -3.41 0.19
C LEU A 82 11.90 -4.81 0.56
N HIS A 83 13.19 -4.96 0.87
CA HIS A 83 13.78 -6.24 1.26
C HIS A 83 13.14 -6.84 2.52
N ASN A 84 12.84 -6.00 3.51
CA ASN A 84 12.14 -6.45 4.72
C ASN A 84 10.65 -6.72 4.46
N LEU A 85 10.02 -5.99 3.54
CA LEU A 85 8.63 -6.21 3.14
C LEU A 85 8.45 -7.48 2.30
N THR A 86 9.43 -7.87 1.49
CA THR A 86 9.39 -9.12 0.71
C THR A 86 9.90 -10.33 1.50
N ASN A 87 10.69 -10.09 2.56
CA ASN A 87 11.19 -11.13 3.46
C ASN A 87 10.81 -10.85 4.92
N PRO A 88 9.57 -11.18 5.34
CA PRO A 88 9.05 -10.86 6.67
C PRO A 88 9.82 -11.55 7.81
N ASN A 89 10.63 -12.58 7.54
CA ASN A 89 11.46 -13.22 8.55
C ASN A 89 12.53 -12.29 9.15
N LYS A 90 12.89 -11.22 8.45
CA LYS A 90 13.83 -10.21 8.94
C LYS A 90 13.20 -9.16 9.85
N ILE A 91 11.87 -9.11 9.93
CA ILE A 91 11.15 -8.14 10.75
C ILE A 91 11.21 -8.62 12.21
N PRO A 92 11.83 -7.85 13.13
CA PRO A 92 11.94 -8.25 14.53
C PRO A 92 10.60 -8.18 15.27
N ASN A 93 9.70 -7.31 14.81
CA ASN A 93 8.40 -7.09 15.42
C ASN A 93 7.39 -8.16 14.97
N LYS A 94 7.06 -9.11 15.86
CA LYS A 94 6.17 -10.25 15.59
C LYS A 94 4.81 -9.84 14.97
N PRO A 95 4.00 -8.94 15.56
CA PRO A 95 2.73 -8.55 14.95
C PRO A 95 2.89 -7.84 13.59
N THR A 96 4.00 -7.14 13.35
CA THR A 96 4.28 -6.58 12.02
C THR A 96 4.69 -7.66 11.02
N LYS A 97 5.49 -8.64 11.45
CA LYS A 97 5.85 -9.82 10.66
C LYS A 97 4.61 -10.57 10.20
N ASP A 98 3.74 -10.96 11.14
CA ASP A 98 2.48 -11.67 10.84
C ASP A 98 1.61 -10.87 9.85
N PHE A 99 1.55 -9.54 10.00
CA PHE A 99 0.78 -8.67 9.11
C PHE A 99 1.36 -8.60 7.69
N VAL A 100 2.68 -8.46 7.55
CA VAL A 100 3.35 -8.46 6.24
C VAL A 100 3.21 -9.82 5.56
N GLU A 101 3.31 -10.91 6.31
CA GLU A 101 3.12 -12.25 5.80
C GLU A 101 1.69 -12.47 5.29
N ASP A 102 0.67 -11.98 6.01
CA ASP A 102 -0.73 -11.97 5.56
C ASP A 102 -0.93 -11.13 4.26
N ILE A 103 -0.24 -9.98 4.15
CA ILE A 103 -0.26 -9.18 2.91
C ILE A 103 0.32 -9.97 1.74
N LEU A 104 1.50 -10.59 1.91
CA LEU A 104 2.14 -11.36 0.85
C LEU A 104 1.26 -12.56 0.45
N ARG A 105 0.69 -13.29 1.41
CA ARG A 105 -0.25 -14.39 1.13
C ARG A 105 -1.47 -13.93 0.31
N LYS A 106 -2.04 -12.76 0.62
CA LYS A 106 -3.26 -12.24 -0.02
C LYS A 106 -3.02 -11.52 -1.36
N TYR A 107 -1.88 -10.85 -1.48
CA TYR A 107 -1.61 -9.93 -2.59
C TYR A 107 -0.36 -10.28 -3.41
N ILE A 108 0.22 -11.46 -3.13
CA ILE A 108 1.32 -12.15 -3.82
C ILE A 108 2.67 -11.51 -3.52
N ASP A 109 2.90 -10.30 -4.04
CA ASP A 109 4.21 -9.66 -4.00
C ASP A 109 4.07 -8.16 -3.74
N ILE A 110 5.13 -7.53 -3.24
CA ILE A 110 5.24 -6.10 -2.99
C ILE A 110 6.36 -5.57 -3.90
N LEU A 111 6.02 -4.59 -4.73
CA LEU A 111 6.90 -3.95 -5.70
C LEU A 111 7.13 -2.49 -5.31
N PRO A 112 8.26 -1.90 -5.70
CA PRO A 112 8.48 -0.47 -5.52
C PRO A 112 7.49 0.34 -6.38
N GLU A 113 7.06 1.48 -5.87
CA GLU A 113 6.24 2.46 -6.57
C GLU A 113 6.94 3.82 -6.61
N LYS A 114 6.53 4.70 -7.54
CA LYS A 114 7.09 6.05 -7.62
C LYS A 114 6.78 6.84 -6.34
N GLY A 115 7.82 7.20 -5.59
CA GLY A 115 7.77 8.04 -4.39
C GLY A 115 8.51 7.41 -3.22
N ARG A 116 9.08 8.25 -2.34
CA ARG A 116 9.84 7.79 -1.16
C ARG A 116 8.93 6.96 -0.24
N HIS A 117 9.32 5.72 0.04
CA HIS A 117 8.61 4.76 0.89
C HIS A 117 7.21 4.37 0.38
N TYR A 118 7.00 4.47 -0.95
CA TYR A 118 5.80 3.96 -1.61
C TYR A 118 6.08 2.62 -2.29
N PHE A 119 5.18 1.68 -2.02
CA PHE A 119 5.19 0.33 -2.55
C PHE A 119 3.79 0.00 -3.06
N LYS A 120 3.69 -1.00 -3.92
CA LYS A 120 2.41 -1.50 -4.45
C LYS A 120 2.41 -3.01 -4.47
N THR A 121 1.25 -3.61 -4.30
CA THR A 121 1.13 -5.06 -4.43
C THR A 121 1.07 -5.50 -5.89
N GLN A 122 1.46 -6.72 -6.25
CA GLN A 122 1.37 -7.22 -7.63
C GLN A 122 -0.09 -7.27 -8.14
N ARG A 123 -1.05 -7.48 -7.22
CA ARG A 123 -2.49 -7.42 -7.52
C ARG A 123 -2.96 -6.04 -7.99
N PHE A 124 -2.13 -4.99 -7.84
CA PHE A 124 -2.32 -3.66 -8.42
C PHE A 124 -2.54 -3.68 -9.95
N LYS A 125 -1.95 -4.64 -10.67
CA LYS A 125 -2.00 -4.70 -12.14
C LYS A 125 -3.12 -5.55 -12.75
N LYS A 126 -3.95 -6.26 -11.98
CA LYS A 126 -4.99 -7.13 -12.59
C LYS A 126 -6.29 -6.39 -12.95
N LYS A 127 -6.18 -5.41 -13.86
CA LYS A 127 -7.12 -5.33 -14.98
C LYS A 127 -6.33 -5.76 -16.22
N LYS A 128 -6.35 -7.07 -16.50
CA LYS A 128 -6.10 -7.53 -17.87
C LYS A 128 -7.27 -6.95 -18.65
N GLU A 129 -7.07 -5.87 -19.40
CA GLU A 129 -7.95 -5.61 -20.52
C GLU A 129 -7.85 -6.86 -21.40
N MET A 130 -8.85 -7.74 -21.32
CA MET A 130 -9.10 -8.65 -22.42
C MET A 130 -9.43 -7.72 -23.58
N GLN A 131 -8.45 -7.41 -24.42
CA GLN A 131 -8.72 -6.98 -25.79
C GLN A 131 -9.37 -8.17 -26.49
N THR A 132 -10.66 -8.41 -26.25
CA THR A 132 -11.54 -9.05 -27.22
C THR A 132 -11.72 -8.06 -28.37
N GLY A 133 -10.67 -7.94 -29.16
CA GLY A 133 -10.65 -7.23 -30.43
C GLY A 133 -9.95 -8.13 -31.41
N VAL A 134 -10.65 -9.17 -31.86
CA VAL A 134 -10.26 -9.88 -33.08
C VAL A 134 -10.20 -8.81 -34.16
N LYS A 135 -8.99 -8.41 -34.55
CA LYS A 135 -8.80 -7.64 -35.78
C LYS A 135 -9.24 -8.55 -36.92
N LEU A 136 -10.47 -8.37 -37.41
CA LEU A 136 -10.85 -8.89 -38.71
C LEU A 136 -9.90 -8.23 -39.71
N LYS A 137 -8.97 -9.03 -40.25
CA LYS A 137 -8.21 -8.68 -41.45
C LYS A 137 -9.25 -8.47 -42.55
N GLY A 138 -9.45 -7.21 -42.97
CA GLY A 138 -10.16 -6.91 -44.20
C GLY A 138 -9.42 -7.53 -45.37
N PHE A 139 -10.15 -8.31 -46.16
CA PHE A 139 -9.79 -8.74 -47.51
C PHE A 139 -10.02 -7.59 -48.50
#